data_AF-A0AAU1RR51-F1
#
_entry.id   AF-A0AAU1RR51-F1
#
_cell.length_a   1.000
_cell.length_b   1.000
_cell.length_c   1.000
_cell.angle_alpha   90.00
_cell.angle_beta   90.00
_cell.angle_gamma   90.00
#
_symmetry.space_group_name_H-M   'P 1'
#
loop_
_entity.id
_entity.type
_entity.pdbx_description
1 polymer ?
#
loop_
_entity_poly.entity_id
_entity_poly.type
_entity_poly.pdbx_seq_one_letter_code
_entity_poly.pdbx_strand_id
1 'polypeptide(L)'
;MRHSQSSRQAERRCLYTAESYQQALEAQQSDRTLIPAAVGPQQHYEARLFEAVVDSARDFTERPFGICSVRPGKASVTLRLESAERATDLLRLVLPSYSDEDGRQGLAGSRIRQRTRRGIEIAGVHGQASVWLTGLSSAEWTRAEADIAEECSETGYRPLWQEPSWTAEAERAIDLDPADAERNRRWDAYVNHGAWCASGLLRRVALFHTVTTADLVTCMRAAPCIIGYPGLGPVRWAFELDRRPGLPDSQQTLITALTDPDFGLPLRRVPFHIPFYDNLPHYARIGDEADTALIELRSSEIAYRSLEGRPPWGDPVRFAEMGRAIRRRVDKVLDSRPTMG
;
A
#
# COMPACT_ATOMS: atom_id res chain seq x y z
N MET A 1 37.10 -7.28 -1.12
CA MET A 1 36.26 -6.31 -1.86
C MET A 1 34.80 -6.74 -2.12
N ARG A 2 34.39 -8.02 -2.00
CA ARG A 2 32.98 -8.43 -2.18
C ARG A 2 32.04 -8.09 -1.00
N HIS A 3 32.57 -7.99 0.22
CA HIS A 3 31.77 -7.67 1.41
C HIS A 3 31.18 -6.26 1.42
N SER A 4 31.80 -5.27 0.75
CA SER A 4 31.30 -3.89 0.74
C SER A 4 30.10 -3.68 -0.19
N GLN A 5 29.99 -4.44 -1.29
CA GLN A 5 28.89 -4.29 -2.24
C GLN A 5 27.59 -4.94 -1.74
N SER A 6 27.67 -6.14 -1.18
CA SER A 6 26.52 -6.83 -0.58
C SER A 6 25.97 -6.04 0.62
N SER A 7 26.83 -5.48 1.48
CA SER A 7 26.43 -4.61 2.59
C SER A 7 25.63 -3.40 2.11
N ARG A 8 26.15 -2.67 1.12
CA ARG A 8 25.47 -1.50 0.54
C ARG A 8 24.14 -1.84 -0.10
N GLN A 9 24.06 -2.96 -0.82
CA GLN A 9 22.80 -3.42 -1.40
C GLN A 9 21.79 -3.81 -0.32
N ALA A 10 22.24 -4.31 0.83
CA ALA A 10 21.36 -4.76 1.91
C ALA A 10 20.82 -3.56 2.68
N GLU A 11 21.69 -2.60 2.98
CA GLU A 11 21.31 -1.28 3.51
C GLU A 11 20.29 -0.58 2.60
N ARG A 12 20.54 -0.59 1.28
CA ARG A 12 19.60 0.00 0.32
C ARG A 12 18.30 -0.79 0.29
N ARG A 13 18.31 -2.13 0.29
CA ARG A 13 17.07 -2.91 0.41
C ARG A 13 16.30 -2.56 1.68
N CYS A 14 16.95 -2.43 2.83
CA CYS A 14 16.33 -2.00 4.08
C CYS A 14 15.64 -0.64 3.94
N LEU A 15 16.21 0.30 3.18
CA LEU A 15 15.56 1.57 2.89
C LEU A 15 14.20 1.37 2.18
N TYR A 16 14.14 0.53 1.16
CA TYR A 16 12.93 0.37 0.34
C TYR A 16 11.85 -0.51 0.98
N THR A 17 12.26 -1.38 1.91
CA THR A 17 11.41 -2.46 2.43
C THR A 17 11.18 -2.38 3.94
N ALA A 18 12.01 -1.61 4.65
CA ALA A 18 12.12 -1.60 6.11
C ALA A 18 12.33 -3.00 6.75
N GLU A 19 12.83 -3.95 5.97
CA GLU A 19 13.33 -5.23 6.49
C GLU A 19 14.52 -5.01 7.42
N SER A 20 14.78 -5.96 8.32
CA SER A 20 16.03 -5.97 9.07
C SER A 20 17.21 -6.20 8.14
N TYR A 21 18.40 -5.72 8.52
CA TYR A 21 19.61 -5.93 7.74
C TYR A 21 19.90 -7.40 7.48
N GLN A 22 19.64 -8.27 8.47
CA GLN A 22 19.79 -9.72 8.31
C GLN A 22 18.81 -10.28 7.27
N GLN A 23 17.54 -9.87 7.31
CA GLN A 23 16.54 -10.29 6.31
C GLN A 23 16.95 -9.83 4.90
N ALA A 24 17.46 -8.60 4.76
CA ALA A 24 17.95 -8.07 3.50
C ALA A 24 19.18 -8.85 2.97
N LEU A 25 20.10 -9.26 3.85
CA LEU A 25 21.24 -10.11 3.48
C LEU A 25 20.80 -11.51 3.03
N GLU A 26 19.87 -12.14 3.75
CA GLU A 26 19.31 -13.46 3.39
C GLU A 26 18.61 -13.42 2.01
N ALA A 27 17.90 -12.33 1.71
CA ALA A 27 17.25 -12.13 0.42
C ALA A 27 18.27 -12.03 -0.75
N GLN A 28 19.42 -11.42 -0.54
CA GLN A 28 20.47 -11.32 -1.57
C GLN A 28 21.17 -12.65 -1.88
N GLN A 29 21.25 -13.54 -0.89
CA GLN A 29 21.86 -14.86 -1.08
C GLN A 29 20.96 -15.78 -1.92
N SER A 30 19.64 -15.55 -1.85
CA SER A 30 18.62 -16.37 -2.52
C SER A 30 18.21 -15.84 -3.90
N ASP A 31 18.39 -14.55 -4.19
CA ASP A 31 18.00 -13.95 -5.46
C ASP A 31 18.98 -12.88 -5.95
N ARG A 32 19.16 -12.78 -7.27
CA ARG A 32 19.96 -11.72 -7.89
C ARG A 32 19.21 -10.39 -8.00
N THR A 33 17.87 -10.41 -7.95
CA THR A 33 17.05 -9.21 -8.06
C THR A 33 16.83 -8.59 -6.68
N LEU A 34 17.20 -7.32 -6.51
CA LEU A 34 17.23 -6.64 -5.22
C LEU A 34 15.84 -6.46 -4.61
N ILE A 35 14.82 -6.19 -5.44
CA ILE A 35 13.40 -6.27 -5.12
C ILE A 35 12.72 -6.91 -6.32
N PRO A 36 12.31 -8.19 -6.25
CA PRO A 36 11.68 -8.84 -7.40
C PRO A 36 10.41 -8.08 -7.79
N ALA A 37 10.09 -8.04 -9.09
CA ALA A 37 8.78 -7.60 -9.56
C ALA A 37 7.79 -8.78 -9.49
N ALA A 38 6.51 -8.49 -9.19
CA ALA A 38 5.45 -9.46 -9.40
C ALA A 38 5.18 -9.61 -10.90
N VAL A 39 4.70 -10.78 -11.32
CA VAL A 39 4.22 -10.99 -12.70
C VAL A 39 2.91 -11.76 -12.69
N GLY A 40 2.12 -11.62 -13.76
CA GLY A 40 0.88 -12.38 -13.96
C GLY A 40 -0.13 -12.18 -12.82
N PRO A 41 -0.79 -13.24 -12.32
CA PRO A 41 -1.82 -13.15 -11.29
C PRO A 41 -1.36 -12.44 -10.00
N GLN A 42 -0.10 -12.64 -9.58
CA GLN A 42 0.44 -11.99 -8.38
C GLN A 42 0.50 -10.48 -8.54
N GLN A 43 0.85 -9.96 -9.73
CA GLN A 43 0.91 -8.52 -9.98
C GLN A 43 -0.46 -7.89 -9.86
N HIS A 44 -1.49 -8.49 -10.46
CA HIS A 44 -2.86 -7.99 -10.38
C HIS A 44 -3.41 -8.06 -8.95
N TYR A 45 -3.14 -9.16 -8.25
CA TYR A 45 -3.53 -9.31 -6.85
C TYR A 45 -2.89 -8.25 -5.95
N GLU A 46 -1.58 -8.02 -6.10
CA GLU A 46 -0.87 -6.98 -5.34
C GLU A 46 -1.36 -5.57 -5.67
N ALA A 47 -1.72 -5.29 -6.92
CA ALA A 47 -2.27 -3.99 -7.30
C ALA A 47 -3.60 -3.70 -6.59
N ARG A 48 -4.49 -4.69 -6.50
CA ARG A 48 -5.75 -4.59 -5.76
C ARG A 48 -5.53 -4.52 -4.25
N LEU A 49 -4.56 -5.28 -3.75
CA LEU A 49 -4.20 -5.21 -2.35
C LEU A 49 -3.61 -3.83 -2.00
N PHE A 50 -2.85 -3.21 -2.89
CA PHE A 50 -2.35 -1.85 -2.68
C PHE A 50 -3.49 -0.84 -2.56
N GLU A 51 -4.51 -0.94 -3.42
CA GLU A 51 -5.75 -0.15 -3.30
C GLU A 51 -6.40 -0.35 -1.93
N ALA A 52 -6.60 -1.59 -1.50
CA ALA A 52 -7.13 -1.89 -0.17
C ALA A 52 -6.25 -1.34 0.97
N VAL A 53 -4.92 -1.38 0.85
CA VAL A 53 -3.98 -0.84 1.84
C VAL A 53 -4.11 0.67 1.98
N VAL A 54 -4.25 1.41 0.87
CA VAL A 54 -4.39 2.87 0.94
C VAL A 54 -5.80 3.27 1.39
N ASP A 55 -6.84 2.59 0.92
CA ASP A 55 -8.25 2.95 1.20
C ASP A 55 -8.66 2.64 2.65
N SER A 56 -8.05 1.61 3.25
CA SER A 56 -8.30 1.30 4.66
C SER A 56 -7.50 2.20 5.60
N ALA A 57 -6.50 2.96 5.13
CA ALA A 57 -5.66 3.82 5.96
C ALA A 57 -6.29 5.20 6.21
N ARG A 58 -7.50 5.21 6.78
CA ARG A 58 -8.28 6.44 7.01
C ARG A 58 -7.88 7.19 8.29
N ASP A 59 -7.20 6.50 9.20
CA ASP A 59 -6.73 7.04 10.48
C ASP A 59 -5.24 7.34 10.49
N PHE A 60 -4.81 8.15 11.46
CA PHE A 60 -3.39 8.40 11.73
C PHE A 60 -2.71 7.11 12.20
N THR A 61 -1.59 6.78 11.56
CA THR A 61 -0.75 5.62 11.85
C THR A 61 0.69 6.10 12.08
N GLU A 62 1.49 5.39 12.90
CA GLU A 62 2.89 5.77 13.06
C GLU A 62 3.58 5.67 11.72
N ARG A 63 3.32 4.58 10.99
CA ARG A 63 3.86 4.31 9.66
C ARG A 63 2.76 4.53 8.63
N PRO A 64 3.01 5.27 7.53
CA PRO A 64 2.10 5.39 6.40
C PRO A 64 1.44 4.07 6.05
N PHE A 65 0.11 4.13 5.93
CA PHE A 65 -0.76 3.00 5.64
C PHE A 65 -0.75 1.86 6.69
N GLY A 66 -0.17 2.11 7.87
CA GLY A 66 0.00 1.14 8.96
C GLY A 66 0.88 -0.05 8.62
N ILE A 67 1.81 0.11 7.66
CA ILE A 67 2.75 -0.94 7.24
C ILE A 67 4.13 -0.65 7.82
N CYS A 68 4.64 -1.54 8.69
CA CYS A 68 5.95 -1.39 9.30
C CYS A 68 7.10 -1.80 8.37
N SER A 69 6.88 -2.85 7.57
CA SER A 69 7.87 -3.40 6.64
C SER A 69 7.20 -4.29 5.60
N VAL A 70 7.84 -4.45 4.46
CA VAL A 70 7.39 -5.33 3.37
C VAL A 70 8.52 -6.25 2.96
N ARG A 71 8.28 -7.55 2.91
CA ARG A 71 9.22 -8.52 2.35
C ARG A 71 8.70 -9.02 1.00
N PRO A 72 9.23 -8.51 -0.12
CA PRO A 72 8.84 -8.93 -1.45
C PRO A 72 9.43 -10.30 -1.79
N GLY A 73 8.59 -11.21 -2.30
CA GLY A 73 8.97 -12.48 -2.91
C GLY A 73 8.51 -12.57 -4.37
N LYS A 74 8.90 -13.62 -5.09
CA LYS A 74 8.52 -13.79 -6.51
C LYS A 74 7.03 -14.12 -6.67
N ALA A 75 6.52 -15.04 -5.84
CA ALA A 75 5.15 -15.54 -5.90
C ALA A 75 4.26 -15.06 -4.74
N SER A 76 4.79 -14.23 -3.84
CA SER A 76 4.06 -13.68 -2.72
C SER A 76 4.73 -12.40 -2.20
N VAL A 77 3.98 -11.64 -1.40
CA VAL A 77 4.52 -10.52 -0.62
C VAL A 77 4.17 -10.74 0.86
N THR A 78 5.04 -10.36 1.79
CA THR A 78 4.72 -10.33 3.22
C THR A 78 4.63 -8.88 3.67
N LEU A 79 3.51 -8.49 4.28
CA LEU A 79 3.32 -7.19 4.91
C LEU A 79 3.35 -7.38 6.43
N ARG A 80 4.11 -6.53 7.13
CA ARG A 80 4.06 -6.46 8.59
C ARG A 80 3.22 -5.25 8.98
N LEU A 81 2.11 -5.51 9.65
CA LEU A 81 1.18 -4.48 10.11
C LEU A 81 1.62 -3.91 11.46
N GLU A 82 1.20 -2.67 11.70
CA GLU A 82 1.52 -1.91 12.91
C GLU A 82 0.67 -2.31 14.12
N SER A 83 -0.62 -2.63 13.92
CA SER A 83 -1.57 -2.85 15.01
C SER A 83 -2.71 -3.81 14.62
N ALA A 84 -3.44 -4.28 15.64
CA ALA A 84 -4.64 -5.10 15.46
C ALA A 84 -5.77 -4.33 14.77
N GLU A 85 -5.97 -3.06 15.13
CA GLU A 85 -6.94 -2.18 14.47
C GLU A 85 -6.65 -2.08 12.96
N ARG A 86 -5.37 -1.91 12.61
CA ARG A 86 -4.95 -1.87 11.22
C ARG A 86 -5.23 -3.18 10.48
N ALA A 87 -5.04 -4.31 11.15
CA ALA A 87 -5.41 -5.60 10.58
C ALA A 87 -6.92 -5.69 10.33
N THR A 88 -7.75 -5.27 11.28
CA THR A 88 -9.21 -5.25 11.12
C THR A 88 -9.61 -4.40 9.92
N ASP A 89 -9.14 -3.16 9.83
CA ASP A 89 -9.47 -2.25 8.71
C ASP A 89 -9.04 -2.79 7.34
N LEU A 90 -7.84 -3.37 7.26
CA LEU A 90 -7.36 -3.94 6.00
C LEU A 90 -8.18 -5.18 5.62
N LEU A 91 -8.46 -6.07 6.59
CA LEU A 91 -9.21 -7.28 6.33
C LEU A 91 -10.65 -6.98 5.91
N ARG A 92 -11.28 -5.90 6.38
CA ARG A 92 -12.60 -5.43 5.88
C ARG A 92 -12.60 -5.19 4.37
N LEU A 93 -11.51 -4.65 3.83
CA LEU A 93 -11.39 -4.37 2.39
C LEU A 93 -10.81 -5.53 1.59
N VAL A 94 -10.21 -6.53 2.24
CA VAL A 94 -9.55 -7.66 1.58
C VAL A 94 -10.41 -8.90 1.56
N LEU A 95 -11.07 -9.23 2.68
CA LEU A 95 -11.85 -10.46 2.80
C LEU A 95 -13.22 -10.27 2.12
N PRO A 96 -13.61 -11.17 1.21
CA PRO A 96 -14.83 -10.99 0.43
C PRO A 96 -16.10 -11.27 1.26
N SER A 97 -17.05 -10.34 1.23
CA SER A 97 -18.40 -10.52 1.76
C SER A 97 -19.47 -10.22 0.70
N TYR A 98 -20.71 -10.61 0.97
CA TYR A 98 -21.83 -10.39 0.05
C TYR A 98 -23.13 -10.07 0.80
N SER A 99 -23.89 -9.10 0.33
CA SER A 99 -25.30 -8.88 0.69
C SER A 99 -26.16 -8.76 -0.58
N ASP A 100 -27.45 -9.04 -0.47
CA ASP A 100 -28.38 -8.90 -1.61
C ASP A 100 -28.62 -7.41 -1.99
N GLU A 101 -28.45 -6.50 -1.03
CA GLU A 101 -28.69 -5.06 -1.19
C GLU A 101 -27.49 -4.33 -1.81
N ASP A 102 -26.29 -4.55 -1.27
CA ASP A 102 -25.07 -3.83 -1.67
C ASP A 102 -24.15 -4.66 -2.57
N GLY A 103 -24.45 -5.94 -2.76
CA GLY A 103 -23.64 -6.86 -3.52
C GLY A 103 -22.34 -7.24 -2.80
N ARG A 104 -21.28 -7.43 -3.59
CA ARG A 104 -19.99 -7.95 -3.11
C ARG A 104 -19.08 -6.84 -2.61
N GLN A 105 -18.48 -7.05 -1.44
CA GLN A 105 -17.36 -6.26 -0.93
C GLN A 105 -16.07 -7.10 -0.86
N GLY A 106 -14.94 -6.43 -0.70
CA GLY A 106 -13.63 -7.08 -0.56
C GLY A 106 -13.01 -7.54 -1.89
N LEU A 107 -11.83 -8.18 -1.79
CA LEU A 107 -11.11 -8.68 -2.95
C LEU A 107 -11.71 -10.00 -3.43
N ALA A 108 -12.33 -9.96 -4.61
CA ALA A 108 -12.88 -11.11 -5.30
C ALA A 108 -11.90 -12.29 -5.31
N GLY A 109 -12.39 -13.47 -4.93
CA GLY A 109 -11.58 -14.68 -4.97
C GLY A 109 -10.48 -14.76 -3.89
N SER A 110 -10.47 -13.89 -2.88
CA SER A 110 -9.49 -13.94 -1.79
C SER A 110 -10.00 -14.77 -0.62
N ARG A 111 -9.14 -15.60 -0.02
CA ARG A 111 -9.46 -16.33 1.22
C ARG A 111 -8.25 -16.48 2.12
N ILE A 112 -8.51 -16.66 3.41
CA ILE A 112 -7.48 -17.05 4.36
C ILE A 112 -7.11 -18.51 4.09
N ARG A 113 -5.95 -18.73 3.46
CA ARG A 113 -5.43 -20.06 3.12
C ARG A 113 -4.76 -20.73 4.31
N GLN A 114 -4.01 -19.95 5.08
CA GLN A 114 -3.24 -20.48 6.21
C GLN A 114 -3.25 -19.50 7.38
N ARG A 115 -3.30 -20.04 8.59
CA ARG A 115 -3.08 -19.31 9.84
C ARG A 115 -1.86 -19.87 10.53
N THR A 116 -1.02 -18.99 11.04
CA THR A 116 0.18 -19.36 11.79
C THR A 116 0.23 -18.55 13.08
N ARG A 117 1.16 -18.90 13.97
CA ARG A 117 1.39 -18.11 15.19
C ARG A 117 1.85 -16.67 14.94
N ARG A 118 2.27 -16.33 13.72
CA ARG A 118 2.93 -15.05 13.38
C ARG A 118 2.20 -14.25 12.30
N GLY A 119 1.09 -14.77 11.77
CA GLY A 119 0.44 -14.18 10.62
C GLY A 119 -0.55 -15.09 9.94
N ILE A 120 -1.31 -14.50 9.04
CA ILE A 120 -2.27 -15.16 8.17
C ILE A 120 -1.85 -14.99 6.72
N GLU A 121 -2.12 -16.00 5.92
CA GLU A 121 -1.93 -15.97 4.48
C GLU A 121 -3.28 -15.80 3.80
N ILE A 122 -3.40 -14.78 2.97
CA ILE A 122 -4.54 -14.55 2.11
C ILE A 122 -4.12 -14.89 0.68
N ALA A 123 -4.84 -15.81 0.05
CA ALA A 123 -4.53 -16.27 -1.30
C ALA A 123 -5.75 -16.17 -2.22
N GLY A 124 -5.48 -15.99 -3.51
CA GLY A 124 -6.49 -16.13 -4.55
C GLY A 124 -6.98 -17.57 -4.70
N VAL A 125 -8.18 -17.77 -5.23
CA VAL A 125 -8.89 -19.06 -5.41
C VAL A 125 -8.00 -20.18 -5.93
N HIS A 126 -7.22 -19.88 -6.96
CA HIS A 126 -6.39 -20.86 -7.65
C HIS A 126 -4.97 -20.98 -7.06
N GLY A 127 -4.70 -20.33 -5.92
CA GLY A 127 -3.42 -20.36 -5.24
C GLY A 127 -2.26 -19.70 -6.00
N GLN A 128 -2.55 -19.06 -7.14
CA GLN A 128 -1.56 -18.44 -8.03
C GLN A 128 -1.04 -17.08 -7.52
N ALA A 129 -1.73 -16.50 -6.55
CA ALA A 129 -1.34 -15.26 -5.90
C ALA A 129 -1.61 -15.32 -4.39
N SER A 130 -0.73 -14.71 -3.60
CA SER A 130 -0.87 -14.67 -2.14
C SER A 130 -0.15 -13.49 -1.49
N VAL A 131 -0.64 -13.12 -0.30
CA VAL A 131 0.01 -12.21 0.64
C VAL A 131 0.04 -12.83 2.02
N TRP A 132 1.13 -12.60 2.75
CA TRP A 132 1.22 -12.84 4.18
C TRP A 132 1.02 -11.54 4.94
N LEU A 133 0.05 -11.49 5.85
CA LEU A 133 -0.10 -10.41 6.82
C LEU A 133 0.46 -10.88 8.17
N THR A 134 1.39 -10.11 8.73
CA THR A 134 2.18 -10.48 9.92
C THR A 134 2.29 -9.29 10.89
N GLY A 135 2.90 -9.51 12.06
CA GLY A 135 3.16 -8.45 13.04
C GLY A 135 2.32 -8.54 14.31
N LEU A 136 1.28 -9.38 14.30
CA LEU A 136 0.38 -9.59 15.43
C LEU A 136 0.49 -10.99 16.01
N SER A 137 0.08 -11.14 17.26
CA SER A 137 -0.09 -12.43 17.91
C SER A 137 -1.26 -13.21 17.31
N SER A 138 -1.28 -14.52 17.54
CA SER A 138 -2.40 -15.37 17.10
C SER A 138 -3.74 -14.92 17.70
N ALA A 139 -3.76 -14.43 18.94
CA ALA A 139 -4.98 -13.99 19.61
C ALA A 139 -5.54 -12.70 18.99
N GLU A 140 -4.65 -11.78 18.59
CA GLU A 140 -5.04 -10.56 17.89
C GLU A 140 -5.59 -10.85 16.49
N TRP A 141 -4.99 -11.79 15.74
CA TRP A 141 -5.55 -12.25 14.46
C TRP A 141 -6.93 -12.88 14.62
N THR A 142 -7.10 -13.77 15.60
CA THR A 142 -8.40 -14.37 15.90
C THR A 142 -9.44 -13.30 16.23
N ARG A 143 -9.07 -12.28 17.02
CA ARG A 143 -9.96 -11.17 17.34
C ARG A 143 -10.33 -10.35 16.10
N ALA A 144 -9.36 -9.93 15.31
CA ALA A 144 -9.62 -9.16 14.08
C ALA A 144 -10.53 -9.93 13.11
N GLU A 145 -10.34 -11.24 12.95
CA GLU A 145 -11.23 -12.08 12.14
C GLU A 145 -12.66 -12.17 12.73
N ALA A 146 -12.79 -12.25 14.06
CA ALA A 146 -14.07 -12.30 14.75
C ALA A 146 -14.83 -10.98 14.64
N ASP A 147 -14.15 -9.85 14.86
CA ASP A 147 -14.75 -8.51 14.79
C ASP A 147 -15.37 -8.26 13.40
N ILE A 148 -14.70 -8.66 12.32
CA ILE A 148 -15.21 -8.50 10.94
C ILE A 148 -16.37 -9.46 10.66
N ALA A 149 -16.33 -10.67 11.22
CA ALA A 149 -17.43 -11.61 11.07
C ALA A 149 -18.69 -11.14 11.80
N GLU A 150 -18.53 -10.56 12.99
CA GLU A 150 -19.60 -9.92 13.75
C GLU A 150 -20.17 -8.73 12.98
N GLU A 151 -19.32 -7.82 12.49
CA GLU A 151 -19.74 -6.67 11.68
C GLU A 151 -20.51 -7.09 10.42
N CYS A 152 -20.05 -8.13 9.71
CA CYS A 152 -20.78 -8.69 8.58
C CYS A 152 -22.17 -9.19 9.00
N SER A 153 -22.26 -9.92 10.12
CA SER A 153 -23.53 -10.40 10.63
C SER A 153 -24.49 -9.26 11.01
N GLU A 154 -23.98 -8.19 11.62
CA GLU A 154 -24.78 -7.02 12.02
C GLU A 154 -25.28 -6.21 10.83
N THR A 155 -24.50 -6.15 9.75
CA THR A 155 -24.80 -5.39 8.53
C THR A 155 -25.51 -6.23 7.46
N GLY A 156 -25.86 -7.50 7.76
CA GLY A 156 -26.55 -8.38 6.82
C GLY A 156 -25.67 -8.95 5.70
N TYR A 157 -24.34 -8.82 5.82
CA TYR A 157 -23.38 -9.40 4.91
C TYR A 157 -23.04 -10.84 5.30
N ARG A 158 -22.93 -11.70 4.29
CA ARG A 158 -22.40 -13.06 4.40
C ARG A 158 -20.87 -13.07 4.24
N PRO A 159 -20.10 -13.56 5.23
CA PRO A 159 -18.64 -13.61 5.14
C PRO A 159 -18.17 -14.76 4.24
N LEU A 160 -18.01 -14.51 2.93
CA LEU A 160 -17.66 -15.54 1.95
C LEU A 160 -16.30 -16.21 2.20
N TRP A 161 -15.39 -15.53 2.92
CA TRP A 161 -14.08 -16.09 3.27
C TRP A 161 -14.15 -17.23 4.29
N GLN A 162 -15.25 -17.36 5.02
CA GLN A 162 -15.46 -18.43 6.01
C GLN A 162 -16.15 -19.67 5.42
N GLU A 163 -16.68 -19.58 4.19
CA GLU A 163 -17.39 -20.69 3.58
C GLU A 163 -16.46 -21.87 3.26
N PRO A 164 -16.84 -23.12 3.61
CA PRO A 164 -15.98 -24.30 3.51
C PRO A 164 -15.58 -24.67 2.09
N SER A 165 -16.30 -24.18 1.07
CA SER A 165 -15.97 -24.38 -0.33
C SER A 165 -16.31 -23.15 -1.17
N TRP A 166 -15.79 -23.09 -2.39
CA TRP A 166 -16.19 -22.12 -3.40
C TRP A 166 -17.59 -22.52 -3.87
N THR A 167 -18.63 -21.94 -3.28
CA THR A 167 -19.95 -22.10 -3.86
C THR A 167 -19.93 -21.36 -5.20
N ALA A 168 -20.25 -22.08 -6.28
CA ALA A 168 -20.35 -21.46 -7.61
C ALA A 168 -21.34 -20.29 -7.63
N GLU A 169 -22.25 -20.19 -6.65
CA GLU A 169 -23.12 -19.02 -6.42
C GLU A 169 -22.36 -17.77 -5.97
N ALA A 170 -21.38 -17.89 -5.06
CA ALA A 170 -20.57 -16.75 -4.59
C ALA A 170 -19.66 -16.18 -5.70
N GLU A 171 -19.20 -17.02 -6.64
CA GLU A 171 -18.49 -16.58 -7.85
C GLU A 171 -19.45 -16.11 -8.96
N ARG A 172 -20.65 -16.71 -9.10
CA ARG A 172 -21.67 -16.29 -10.08
C ARG A 172 -22.32 -14.95 -9.75
N ALA A 173 -22.33 -14.54 -8.48
CA ALA A 173 -22.80 -13.22 -8.07
C ALA A 173 -22.01 -12.06 -8.71
N ILE A 174 -20.83 -12.34 -9.27
CA ILE A 174 -19.98 -11.38 -10.00
C ILE A 174 -20.61 -10.92 -11.33
N ASP A 175 -21.47 -11.75 -11.92
CA ASP A 175 -21.95 -11.59 -13.30
C ASP A 175 -23.50 -11.65 -13.41
N LEU A 176 -24.23 -11.29 -12.35
CA LEU A 176 -25.71 -11.36 -12.38
C LEU A 176 -26.34 -10.35 -13.36
N ASP A 177 -25.72 -9.18 -13.55
CA ASP A 177 -26.07 -8.24 -14.60
C ASP A 177 -24.95 -8.19 -15.67
N PRO A 178 -25.24 -8.59 -16.93
CA PRO A 178 -24.29 -8.50 -18.04
C PRO A 178 -23.69 -7.11 -18.27
N ALA A 179 -24.43 -6.03 -17.98
CA ALA A 179 -23.94 -4.66 -18.13
C ALA A 179 -22.93 -4.30 -17.03
N ASP A 180 -23.17 -4.75 -15.80
CA ASP A 180 -22.24 -4.60 -14.68
C ASP A 180 -20.99 -5.45 -14.89
N ALA A 181 -21.14 -6.67 -15.39
CA ALA A 181 -20.03 -7.55 -15.75
C ALA A 181 -19.12 -6.90 -16.81
N GLU A 182 -19.68 -6.31 -17.86
CA GLU A 182 -18.90 -5.62 -18.89
C GLU A 182 -18.21 -4.36 -18.36
N ARG A 183 -18.91 -3.57 -17.54
CA ARG A 183 -18.30 -2.41 -16.86
C ARG A 183 -17.13 -2.84 -15.98
N ASN A 184 -17.31 -3.90 -15.19
CA ASN A 184 -16.26 -4.45 -14.32
C ASN A 184 -15.08 -4.97 -15.14
N ARG A 185 -15.31 -5.69 -16.25
CA ARG A 185 -14.23 -6.14 -17.14
C ARG A 185 -13.42 -4.98 -17.71
N ARG A 186 -14.08 -3.92 -18.20
CA ARG A 186 -13.40 -2.74 -18.75
C ARG A 186 -12.61 -2.02 -17.66
N TRP A 187 -13.18 -1.92 -16.46
CA TRP A 187 -12.51 -1.35 -15.30
C TRP A 187 -11.28 -2.16 -14.89
N ASP A 188 -11.43 -3.47 -14.82
CA ASP A 188 -10.35 -4.40 -14.49
C ASP A 188 -9.24 -4.33 -15.55
N ALA A 189 -9.59 -4.24 -16.83
CA ALA A 189 -8.62 -4.05 -17.90
C ALA A 189 -7.81 -2.76 -17.72
N TYR A 190 -8.47 -1.65 -17.36
CA TYR A 190 -7.81 -0.38 -17.06
C TYR A 190 -6.88 -0.49 -15.84
N VAL A 191 -7.37 -1.03 -14.72
CA VAL A 191 -6.56 -1.21 -13.51
C VAL A 191 -5.37 -2.15 -13.77
N ASN A 192 -5.58 -3.23 -14.51
CA ASN A 192 -4.54 -4.19 -14.87
C ASN A 192 -3.45 -3.56 -15.76
N HIS A 193 -3.79 -2.54 -16.56
CA HIS A 193 -2.83 -1.83 -17.39
C HIS A 193 -1.72 -1.16 -16.56
N GLY A 194 -2.08 -0.53 -15.44
CA GLY A 194 -1.14 0.09 -14.50
C GLY A 194 -0.79 -0.76 -13.27
N ALA A 195 -1.17 -2.04 -13.24
CA ALA A 195 -1.02 -2.90 -12.07
C ALA A 195 0.44 -3.10 -11.64
N TRP A 196 1.37 -3.07 -12.60
CA TRP A 196 2.81 -3.16 -12.32
C TRP A 196 3.26 -2.03 -11.38
N CYS A 197 2.69 -0.83 -11.51
CA CYS A 197 3.05 0.33 -10.70
C CYS A 197 2.50 0.19 -9.28
N ALA A 198 1.22 -0.19 -9.14
CA ALA A 198 0.60 -0.40 -7.84
C ALA A 198 1.25 -1.57 -7.06
N SER A 199 1.51 -2.70 -7.71
CA SER A 199 2.29 -3.81 -7.13
C SER A 199 3.71 -3.37 -6.76
N GLY A 200 4.37 -2.62 -7.65
CA GLY A 200 5.70 -2.07 -7.41
C GLY A 200 5.76 -1.13 -6.21
N LEU A 201 4.73 -0.29 -6.03
CA LEU A 201 4.54 0.60 -4.89
C LEU A 201 4.29 -0.19 -3.61
N LEU A 202 3.43 -1.21 -3.62
CA LEU A 202 3.21 -2.07 -2.45
C LEU A 202 4.52 -2.70 -1.96
N ARG A 203 5.34 -3.22 -2.88
CA ARG A 203 6.65 -3.82 -2.57
C ARG A 203 7.67 -2.83 -2.01
N ARG A 204 7.39 -1.52 -2.10
CA ARG A 204 8.25 -0.40 -1.68
C ARG A 204 7.54 0.58 -0.75
N VAL A 205 6.39 0.21 -0.20
CA VAL A 205 5.53 1.12 0.56
C VAL A 205 6.24 1.67 1.80
N ALA A 206 7.26 0.97 2.28
CA ALA A 206 8.10 1.43 3.37
C ALA A 206 8.89 2.71 3.06
N LEU A 207 9.14 3.03 1.77
CA LEU A 207 9.77 4.30 1.36
C LEU A 207 9.06 5.51 1.99
N PHE A 208 7.74 5.45 2.10
CA PHE A 208 6.95 6.54 2.66
C PHE A 208 7.28 6.84 4.13
N HIS A 209 7.97 5.97 4.87
CA HIS A 209 8.49 6.28 6.21
C HIS A 209 9.99 6.07 6.42
N THR A 210 10.72 5.52 5.46
CA THR A 210 12.17 5.37 5.58
C THR A 210 12.93 6.53 4.96
N VAL A 211 12.34 7.22 3.97
CA VAL A 211 12.98 8.36 3.29
C VAL A 211 12.25 9.68 3.47
N THR A 212 10.96 9.64 3.80
CA THR A 212 10.15 10.85 3.96
C THR A 212 10.19 11.40 5.38
N THR A 213 10.07 12.72 5.46
CA THR A 213 9.87 13.51 6.69
C THR A 213 8.41 13.94 6.85
N ALA A 214 7.50 13.38 6.05
CA ALA A 214 6.07 13.64 6.19
C ALA A 214 5.58 13.04 7.51
N ASP A 215 4.78 13.78 8.26
CA ASP A 215 4.10 13.30 9.46
C ASP A 215 2.92 12.40 9.06
N LEU A 216 2.20 12.79 8.01
CA LEU A 216 1.08 12.07 7.42
C LEU A 216 1.33 11.82 5.94
N VAL A 217 0.99 10.63 5.47
CA VAL A 217 0.93 10.30 4.06
C VAL A 217 -0.43 9.73 3.75
N THR A 218 -1.18 10.40 2.88
CA THR A 218 -2.42 9.87 2.31
C THR A 218 -2.19 9.47 0.87
N CYS A 219 -3.02 8.56 0.37
CA CYS A 219 -3.01 8.19 -1.02
C CYS A 219 -4.43 7.90 -1.47
N MET A 220 -4.74 8.24 -2.71
CA MET A 220 -5.96 7.81 -3.38
C MET A 220 -5.65 7.39 -4.82
N ARG A 221 -6.39 6.39 -5.31
CA ARG A 221 -6.48 6.16 -6.75
C ARG A 221 -7.38 7.25 -7.34
N ALA A 222 -6.80 8.15 -8.12
CA ALA A 222 -7.55 9.25 -8.68
C ALA A 222 -8.44 8.80 -9.84
N ALA A 223 -9.47 9.59 -10.12
CA ALA A 223 -10.37 9.34 -11.23
C ALA A 223 -9.62 9.24 -12.58
N PRO A 224 -10.07 8.36 -13.50
CA PRO A 224 -9.54 8.29 -14.86
C PRO A 224 -9.90 9.54 -15.67
N CYS A 225 -9.51 9.57 -16.94
CA CYS A 225 -9.75 10.67 -17.89
C CYS A 225 -8.96 11.94 -17.53
N ILE A 226 -7.65 11.77 -17.42
CA ILE A 226 -6.74 12.86 -17.07
C ILE A 226 -6.57 13.78 -18.28
N ILE A 227 -6.84 15.07 -18.10
CA ILE A 227 -6.60 16.09 -19.13
C ILE A 227 -5.14 16.00 -19.61
N GLY A 228 -4.98 15.93 -20.93
CA GLY A 228 -3.68 15.78 -21.58
C GLY A 228 -3.30 14.35 -21.96
N TYR A 229 -4.11 13.34 -21.59
CA TYR A 229 -3.94 11.95 -22.00
C TYR A 229 -5.11 11.46 -22.86
N PRO A 230 -4.89 10.58 -23.84
CA PRO A 230 -5.97 9.97 -24.62
C PRO A 230 -6.75 8.94 -23.78
N GLY A 231 -8.04 8.80 -24.06
CA GLY A 231 -8.90 7.78 -23.43
C GLY A 231 -9.03 7.94 -21.91
N LEU A 232 -8.85 6.84 -21.18
CA LEU A 232 -8.86 6.86 -19.70
C LEU A 232 -7.55 7.40 -19.11
N GLY A 233 -6.48 7.51 -19.92
CA GLY A 233 -5.13 7.85 -19.47
C GLY A 233 -4.46 6.75 -18.63
N PRO A 234 -3.32 7.05 -17.99
CA PRO A 234 -2.63 6.15 -17.07
C PRO A 234 -3.42 5.91 -15.78
N VAL A 235 -3.19 4.76 -15.14
CA VAL A 235 -3.66 4.52 -13.77
C VAL A 235 -2.96 5.50 -12.82
N ARG A 236 -3.75 6.37 -12.19
CA ARG A 236 -3.24 7.50 -11.39
C ARG A 236 -3.33 7.25 -9.88
N TRP A 237 -2.20 7.42 -9.21
CA TRP A 237 -2.07 7.43 -7.76
C TRP A 237 -1.66 8.83 -7.30
N ALA A 238 -2.47 9.46 -6.44
CA ALA A 238 -2.15 10.77 -5.89
C ALA A 238 -1.81 10.62 -4.41
N PHE A 239 -0.61 11.05 -4.03
CA PHE A 239 -0.15 11.06 -2.65
C PHE A 239 -0.08 12.48 -2.11
N GLU A 240 -0.51 12.65 -0.87
CA GLU A 240 -0.30 13.89 -0.10
C GLU A 240 0.71 13.58 1.02
N LEU A 241 1.73 14.42 1.11
CA LEU A 241 2.88 14.30 2.01
C LEU A 241 2.86 15.52 2.93
N ASP A 242 2.14 15.39 4.04
CA ASP A 242 1.94 16.51 4.94
C ASP A 242 2.97 16.49 6.06
N ARG A 243 3.62 17.63 6.28
CA ARG A 243 4.66 17.82 7.31
C ARG A 243 4.33 19.00 8.21
N ARG A 244 4.71 18.90 9.48
CA ARG A 244 4.66 20.06 10.39
C ARG A 244 5.67 21.14 9.98
N PRO A 245 5.42 22.41 10.37
CA PRO A 245 6.34 23.51 10.12
C PRO A 245 7.78 23.25 10.58
N GLY A 246 8.73 23.71 9.77
CA GLY A 246 10.16 23.63 10.05
C GLY A 246 10.86 22.32 9.67
N LEU A 247 10.13 21.29 9.22
CA LEU A 247 10.74 20.08 8.67
C LEU A 247 11.17 20.29 7.21
N PRO A 248 12.28 19.69 6.74
CA PRO A 248 12.64 19.75 5.33
C PRO A 248 11.62 19.01 4.47
N ASP A 249 11.36 19.52 3.26
CA ASP A 249 10.59 18.80 2.25
C ASP A 249 11.38 17.55 1.79
N SER A 250 10.71 16.41 1.71
CA SER A 250 11.29 15.13 1.31
C SER A 250 10.79 14.61 -0.03
N GLN A 251 9.94 15.38 -0.73
CA GLN A 251 9.36 14.97 -2.01
C GLN A 251 10.44 14.61 -3.05
N GLN A 252 11.48 15.43 -3.21
CA GLN A 252 12.58 15.13 -4.13
C GLN A 252 13.31 13.83 -3.74
N THR A 253 13.53 13.60 -2.45
CA THR A 253 14.20 12.39 -1.95
C THR A 253 13.36 11.15 -2.23
N LEU A 254 12.04 11.25 -2.02
CA LEU A 254 11.10 10.18 -2.36
C LEU A 254 11.07 9.91 -3.87
N ILE A 255 11.07 10.95 -4.71
CA ILE A 255 11.12 10.80 -6.17
C ILE A 255 12.40 10.07 -6.58
N THR A 256 13.55 10.52 -6.09
CA THR A 256 14.84 9.87 -6.39
C THR A 256 14.85 8.40 -5.99
N ALA A 257 14.23 8.03 -4.87
CA ALA A 257 14.09 6.63 -4.47
C ALA A 257 13.10 5.87 -5.37
N LEU A 258 11.93 6.45 -5.66
CA LEU A 258 10.92 5.82 -6.52
C LEU A 258 11.40 5.62 -7.96
N THR A 259 12.31 6.46 -8.46
CA THR A 259 12.89 6.36 -9.82
C THR A 259 14.32 5.81 -9.83
N ASP A 260 14.76 5.21 -8.73
CA ASP A 260 16.08 4.57 -8.64
C ASP A 260 16.16 3.42 -9.66
N PRO A 261 17.22 3.36 -10.49
CA PRO A 261 17.31 2.37 -11.57
C PRO A 261 17.44 0.93 -11.08
N ASP A 262 17.97 0.71 -9.88
CA ASP A 262 18.25 -0.63 -9.33
C ASP A 262 17.14 -1.08 -8.37
N PHE A 263 16.61 -0.14 -7.59
CA PHE A 263 15.66 -0.42 -6.52
C PHE A 263 14.29 0.20 -6.72
N GLY A 264 14.14 1.21 -7.57
CA GLY A 264 12.91 1.95 -7.78
C GLY A 264 11.97 1.26 -8.76
N LEU A 265 11.17 2.07 -9.44
CA LEU A 265 10.24 1.72 -10.48
C LEU A 265 10.74 2.33 -11.81
N PRO A 266 10.37 1.75 -12.97
CA PRO A 266 10.68 2.31 -14.29
C PRO A 266 9.82 3.56 -14.58
N LEU A 267 9.96 4.57 -13.73
CA LEU A 267 9.26 5.84 -13.76
C LEU A 267 10.26 6.96 -13.99
N ARG A 268 9.79 8.03 -14.62
CA ARG A 268 10.55 9.27 -14.83
C ARG A 268 9.67 10.46 -14.52
N ARG A 269 10.29 11.62 -14.31
CA ARG A 269 9.52 12.87 -14.21
C ARG A 269 8.81 13.15 -15.52
N VAL A 270 7.55 13.52 -15.42
CA VAL A 270 6.73 13.92 -16.56
C VAL A 270 6.13 15.30 -16.31
N PRO A 271 5.99 16.15 -17.34
CA PRO A 271 5.42 17.49 -17.17
C PRO A 271 3.92 17.42 -16.85
N PHE A 272 3.36 18.53 -16.36
CA PHE A 272 1.93 18.70 -16.40
C PHE A 272 1.56 19.08 -17.83
N HIS A 273 0.75 18.27 -18.51
CA HIS A 273 0.19 18.63 -19.83
C HIS A 273 -0.82 19.81 -19.75
N ILE A 274 -0.77 20.59 -18.67
CA ILE A 274 -1.60 21.77 -18.37
C ILE A 274 -0.68 22.84 -17.75
N PRO A 275 -0.45 23.98 -18.43
CA PRO A 275 0.53 24.99 -18.03
C PRO A 275 0.36 25.59 -16.61
N PHE A 276 -0.86 25.57 -16.06
CA PHE A 276 -1.16 26.14 -14.74
C PHE A 276 -0.53 25.37 -13.57
N TYR A 277 -0.23 24.08 -13.74
CA TYR A 277 0.30 23.22 -12.67
C TYR A 277 1.83 23.03 -12.74
N ASP A 278 2.48 23.38 -13.85
CA ASP A 278 3.90 23.15 -14.09
C ASP A 278 4.85 23.89 -13.13
N ASN A 279 4.34 24.85 -12.32
CA ASN A 279 5.15 25.73 -11.48
C ASN A 279 4.84 25.66 -9.99
N LEU A 280 4.07 24.67 -9.51
CA LEU A 280 3.84 24.53 -8.06
C LEU A 280 5.04 23.80 -7.41
N PRO A 281 5.84 24.45 -6.55
CA PRO A 281 7.10 23.89 -6.03
C PRO A 281 6.92 22.65 -5.16
N HIS A 282 5.69 22.35 -4.75
CA HIS A 282 5.33 21.21 -3.93
C HIS A 282 4.53 20.15 -4.68
N TYR A 283 4.50 20.22 -6.01
CA TYR A 283 3.76 19.29 -6.83
C TYR A 283 4.65 18.65 -7.88
N ALA A 284 4.67 17.32 -7.89
CA ALA A 284 5.48 16.56 -8.83
C ALA A 284 4.68 15.42 -9.45
N ARG A 285 5.03 15.10 -10.70
CA ARG A 285 4.51 13.96 -11.45
C ARG A 285 5.65 13.04 -11.88
N ILE A 286 5.48 11.75 -11.65
CA ILE A 286 6.32 10.71 -12.23
C ILE A 286 5.44 9.67 -12.93
N GLY A 287 5.81 9.28 -14.14
CA GLY A 287 5.06 8.35 -14.98
C GLY A 287 6.00 7.48 -15.81
N ASP A 288 5.45 6.50 -16.50
CA ASP A 288 6.19 5.66 -17.45
C ASP A 288 6.11 6.21 -18.88
N GLU A 289 6.90 5.64 -19.79
CA GLU A 289 6.91 6.05 -21.21
C GLU A 289 5.70 5.59 -21.99
N ALA A 290 5.04 4.51 -21.54
CA ALA A 290 3.88 3.94 -22.20
C ALA A 290 2.56 4.51 -21.67
N ASP A 291 2.61 5.54 -20.83
CA ASP A 291 1.46 6.21 -20.22
C ASP A 291 0.48 5.23 -19.56
N THR A 292 1.01 4.19 -18.91
CA THR A 292 0.22 3.15 -18.24
C THR A 292 0.00 3.47 -16.76
N ALA A 293 0.91 4.22 -16.14
CA ALA A 293 0.84 4.62 -14.74
C ALA A 293 1.36 6.04 -14.50
N LEU A 294 0.70 6.74 -13.58
CA LEU A 294 1.07 8.09 -13.16
C LEU A 294 1.01 8.18 -11.63
N ILE A 295 2.06 8.72 -11.03
CA ILE A 295 2.11 9.07 -9.62
C ILE A 295 2.20 10.58 -9.51
N GLU A 296 1.29 11.16 -8.72
CA GLU A 296 1.35 12.54 -8.31
C GLU A 296 1.74 12.63 -6.84
N LEU A 297 2.66 13.53 -6.53
CA LEU A 297 3.10 13.80 -5.17
C LEU A 297 2.81 15.25 -4.86
N ARG A 298 2.05 15.49 -3.78
CA ARG A 298 1.78 16.81 -3.21
C ARG A 298 2.45 16.90 -1.85
N SER A 299 3.18 17.96 -1.61
CA SER A 299 3.79 18.24 -0.31
C SER A 299 3.09 19.45 0.30
N SER A 300 2.73 19.37 1.58
CA SER A 300 2.07 20.48 2.27
C SER A 300 2.67 20.67 3.66
N GLU A 301 2.66 21.91 4.13
CA GLU A 301 3.02 22.22 5.51
C GLU A 301 1.74 22.43 6.33
N ILE A 302 1.45 21.51 7.26
CA ILE A 302 0.19 21.46 8.01
C ILE A 302 0.46 21.21 9.49
N ALA A 303 -0.22 21.98 10.35
CA ALA A 303 -0.21 21.76 11.80
C ALA A 303 -1.45 20.96 12.23
N TYR A 304 -1.27 19.66 12.52
CA TYR A 304 -2.35 18.79 12.98
C TYR A 304 -2.59 18.90 14.49
N ARG A 305 -3.58 19.69 14.89
CA ARG A 305 -4.01 19.78 16.30
C ARG A 305 -4.41 18.43 16.90
N SER A 306 -4.93 17.52 16.08
CA SER A 306 -5.24 16.14 16.51
C SER A 306 -4.01 15.42 17.04
N LEU A 307 -2.87 15.52 16.36
CA LEU A 307 -1.60 14.93 16.79
C LEU A 307 -0.94 15.66 17.99
N GLU A 308 -1.51 16.78 18.43
CA GLU A 308 -1.12 17.52 19.62
C GLU A 308 -2.01 17.18 20.85
N GLY A 309 -2.82 16.13 20.75
CA GLY A 309 -3.73 15.71 21.84
C GLY A 309 -4.99 16.57 21.94
N ARG A 310 -5.37 17.27 20.87
CA ARG A 310 -6.63 18.03 20.78
C ARG A 310 -7.46 17.55 19.58
N PRO A 311 -7.79 16.25 19.49
CA PRO A 311 -8.54 15.76 18.37
C PRO A 311 -9.99 16.29 18.44
N PRO A 312 -10.60 16.63 17.30
CA PRO A 312 -12.01 17.00 17.26
C PRO A 312 -12.96 15.83 17.59
N TRP A 313 -12.47 14.58 17.52
CA TRP A 313 -13.16 13.33 17.89
C TRP A 313 -12.15 12.25 18.28
N GLY A 314 -12.57 11.25 19.08
CA GLY A 314 -11.73 10.14 19.53
C GLY A 314 -10.92 10.42 20.81
N ASP A 315 -10.07 9.47 21.20
CA ASP A 315 -9.34 9.50 22.49
C ASP A 315 -8.11 10.44 22.43
N PRO A 316 -8.11 11.58 23.16
CA PRO A 316 -7.00 12.52 23.15
C PRO A 316 -5.65 11.92 23.56
N VAL A 317 -5.64 10.93 24.47
CA VAL A 317 -4.41 10.29 24.94
C VAL A 317 -3.81 9.46 23.81
N ARG A 318 -4.64 8.62 23.16
CA ARG A 318 -4.25 7.82 21.99
C ARG A 318 -3.67 8.70 20.88
N PHE A 319 -4.32 9.82 20.54
CA PHE A 319 -3.82 10.72 19.50
C PHE A 319 -2.51 11.41 19.88
N ALA A 320 -2.34 11.79 21.15
CA ALA A 320 -1.07 12.36 21.62
C ALA A 320 0.07 11.33 21.59
N GLU A 321 -0.20 10.07 21.91
CA GLU A 321 0.76 8.97 21.78
C GLU A 321 1.14 8.72 20.32
N MET A 322 0.15 8.69 19.43
CA MET A 322 0.37 8.58 17.99
C MET A 322 1.22 9.73 17.45
N GLY A 323 0.93 10.97 17.83
CA GLY A 323 1.74 12.13 17.48
C GLY A 323 3.18 12.02 17.98
N ARG A 324 3.42 11.52 19.19
CA ARG A 324 4.78 11.25 19.70
C ARG A 324 5.48 10.16 18.90
N ALA A 325 4.77 9.11 18.51
CA ALA A 325 5.31 8.01 17.70
C ALA A 325 5.74 8.49 16.30
N ILE A 326 4.87 9.24 15.62
CA ILE A 326 5.16 9.87 14.33
C ILE A 326 6.39 10.77 14.42
N ARG A 327 6.50 11.62 15.45
CA ARG A 327 7.67 12.48 15.64
C ARG A 327 8.95 11.68 15.78
N ARG A 328 8.97 10.65 16.64
CA ARG A 328 10.15 9.77 16.80
C ARG A 328 10.56 9.10 15.49
N ARG A 329 9.59 8.66 14.69
CA ARG A 329 9.85 8.09 13.35
C ARG A 329 10.51 9.12 12.44
N VAL A 330 9.95 10.33 12.34
CA VAL A 330 10.48 11.40 11.49
C VAL A 330 11.87 11.84 11.95
N ASP A 331 12.08 11.99 13.26
CA ASP A 331 13.38 12.36 13.84
C ASP A 331 14.44 11.30 13.48
N LYS A 332 14.10 10.00 13.55
CA LYS A 332 14.99 8.92 13.10
C LYS A 332 15.36 9.03 11.62
N VAL A 333 14.44 9.43 10.75
CA VAL A 333 14.73 9.63 9.32
C VAL A 333 15.69 10.80 9.13
N LEU A 334 15.51 11.90 9.88
CA LEU A 334 16.41 13.05 9.84
C LEU A 334 17.82 12.67 10.28
N ASP A 335 17.95 11.92 11.38
CA ASP A 335 19.25 11.46 11.91
C ASP A 335 19.96 10.47 10.97
N SER A 336 19.19 9.73 10.17
CA SER A 336 19.73 8.70 9.26
C SER A 336 20.15 9.27 7.90
N ARG A 337 19.86 10.54 7.60
CA ARG A 337 20.30 11.14 6.34
C ARG A 337 21.81 11.34 6.38
N PRO A 338 22.60 10.72 5.49
CA PRO A 338 23.97 11.16 5.30
C PRO A 338 23.91 12.64 4.95
N THR A 339 24.75 13.46 5.59
CA THR A 339 25.01 14.83 5.17
C THR A 339 25.50 14.76 3.72
N MET A 340 24.57 14.92 2.77
CA MET A 340 24.90 15.06 1.36
C MET A 340 25.49 16.46 1.21
N GLY A 341 26.80 16.55 1.47
CA GLY A 341 27.64 17.69 1.11
C GLY A 341 28.04 17.64 -0.36
#